data_AF-P83257-F1
#
_entry.id   AF-P83257-F1
#
_cell.length_a   1.000
_cell.length_b   1.000
_cell.length_c   1.000
_cell.angle_alpha   90.00
_cell.angle_beta   90.00
_cell.angle_gamma   90.00
#
_symmetry.space_group_name_H-M   'P 1'
#
loop_
_entity.id
_entity.type
_entity.pdbx_description
1 polymer ?
#
loop_
_entity_poly.entity_id
_entity_poly.type
_entity_poly.pdbx_seq_one_letter_code
_entity_poly.pdbx_strand_id
1 'polypeptide(L)' 'ACVGDGQRCASWSGPYCCDGYYCSCRSMPYCRCRNNS' A
#
# COMPACT_ATOMS: atom_id res chain seq x y z
N ALA A 1 -9.70 4.30 -7.18
CA ALA A 1 -9.28 2.89 -7.06
C ALA A 1 -8.34 2.79 -5.86
N CYS A 2 -8.60 1.85 -4.96
CA CYS A 2 -7.71 1.53 -3.85
C CYS A 2 -7.13 0.13 -4.05
N VAL A 3 -6.00 -0.17 -3.43
CA VAL A 3 -5.29 -1.45 -3.54
C VAL A 3 -5.32 -2.22 -2.22
N GLY A 4 -5.46 -3.54 -2.31
CA GLY A 4 -5.52 -4.46 -1.18
C GLY A 4 -4.15 -4.97 -0.73
N ASP A 5 -4.11 -5.94 0.19
CA ASP A 5 -2.86 -6.52 0.70
C ASP A 5 -1.92 -7.00 -0.42
N GLY A 6 -0.62 -6.72 -0.26
CA GLY A 6 0.42 -7.20 -1.17
C GLY A 6 0.51 -6.43 -2.49
N GLN A 7 -0.48 -5.62 -2.85
CA GLN A 7 -0.43 -4.78 -4.03
C GLN A 7 0.47 -3.55 -3.84
N ARG A 8 1.07 -3.07 -4.93
CA ARG A 8 1.95 -1.89 -4.90
C ARG A 8 1.15 -0.64 -4.56
N CYS A 9 1.68 0.18 -3.67
CA CYS A 9 1.11 1.46 -3.28
C CYS A 9 2.14 2.59 -3.42
N ALA A 10 1.67 3.82 -3.52
CA ALA A 10 2.52 5.01 -3.45
C ALA A 10 1.81 6.11 -2.66
N SER A 11 2.47 6.62 -1.63
CA SER A 11 1.90 7.65 -0.74
C SER A 11 1.59 8.97 -1.46
N TRP A 12 2.27 9.26 -2.58
CA TRP A 12 2.14 10.52 -3.32
C TRP A 12 1.59 10.41 -4.75
N SER A 13 1.62 9.21 -5.36
CA SER A 13 1.24 9.03 -6.77
C SER A 13 0.02 8.13 -6.97
N GLY A 14 -0.49 7.54 -5.89
CA GLY A 14 -1.41 6.42 -5.99
C GLY A 14 -0.77 5.20 -6.68
N PRO A 15 -1.43 4.03 -6.62
CA PRO A 15 -2.70 3.79 -5.96
C PRO A 15 -2.57 3.81 -4.43
N TYR A 16 -3.63 4.29 -3.78
CA TYR A 16 -3.73 4.35 -2.32
C TYR A 16 -4.20 3.00 -1.78
N CYS A 17 -3.77 2.66 -0.57
CA CYS A 17 -4.29 1.49 0.12
C CYS A 17 -5.78 1.67 0.42
N CYS A 18 -6.56 0.59 0.31
CA CYS A 18 -7.94 0.60 0.77
C CYS A 18 -8.01 0.90 2.26
N ASP A 19 -9.17 1.36 2.72
CA ASP A 19 -9.42 1.50 4.15
C ASP A 19 -9.15 0.17 4.86
N GLY A 20 -8.45 0.23 6.01
CA GLY A 20 -7.92 -0.96 6.71
C GLY A 20 -6.53 -1.44 6.25
N TYR A 21 -5.90 -0.79 5.27
CA TYR A 21 -4.54 -1.10 4.82
C TYR A 21 -3.62 0.12 4.90
N TYR A 22 -2.37 -0.07 5.32
CA TYR A 22 -1.34 0.97 5.32
C TYR A 22 -0.28 0.69 4.25
N CYS A 23 0.25 1.75 3.64
CA CYS A 23 1.30 1.61 2.63
C CYS A 23 2.66 1.37 3.31
N SER A 24 3.19 0.16 3.21
CA SER A 24 4.45 -0.25 3.81
C SER A 24 5.57 -0.25 2.77
N CYS A 25 6.48 0.70 2.90
CA CYS A 25 7.69 0.82 2.08
C CYS A 25 8.88 0.03 2.62
N ARG A 26 8.66 -0.88 3.58
CA ARG A 26 9.74 -1.68 4.19
C ARG A 26 10.43 -2.64 3.21
N SER A 27 9.77 -2.99 2.11
CA SER A 27 10.31 -3.89 1.08
C SER A 27 10.71 -3.10 -0.18
N MET A 28 11.80 -2.33 -0.12
CA MET A 28 12.40 -1.69 -1.31
C MET A 28 12.57 -2.71 -2.47
N PRO A 29 12.35 -2.32 -3.75
CA PRO A 29 12.21 -0.95 -4.27
C PRO A 29 10.75 -0.44 -4.39
N TYR A 30 9.74 -1.18 -3.93
CA TYR A 30 8.34 -0.76 -4.03
C TYR A 30 7.61 -0.83 -2.71
N CYS A 31 6.75 0.15 -2.44
CA CYS A 31 5.85 0.06 -1.30
C CYS A 31 4.68 -0.86 -1.64
N ARG A 32 4.18 -1.59 -0.66
CA ARG A 32 2.99 -2.42 -0.79
C ARG A 32 2.01 -2.16 0.33
N CYS A 33 0.72 -2.29 0.03
CA CYS A 33 -0.29 -2.25 1.08
C CYS A 33 -0.15 -3.47 1.97
N ARG A 34 -0.21 -3.21 3.26
CA ARG A 34 -0.23 -4.20 4.32
C ARG A 34 -1.50 -3.98 5.11
N ASN A 35 -2.18 -5.05 5.48
CA ASN A 35 -3.32 -4.93 6.39
C ASN A 35 -2.87 -4.27 7.71
N ASN A 36 -3.70 -3.37 8.24
CA ASN A 36 -3.46 -2.69 9.52
C ASN A 36 -3.98 -3.47 10.74
N SER A 37 -4.46 -4.71 10.54
CA SER A 37 -4.88 -5.64 11.60
C SER A 37 -3.73 -6.47 12.15
#